data_AF-A0A967K1X4-F1
#
_entry.id   AF-A0A967K1X4-F1
#
_cell.length_a   1.000
_cell.length_b   1.000
_cell.length_c   1.000
_cell.angle_alpha   90.00
_cell.angle_beta   90.00
_cell.angle_gamma   90.00
#
_symmetry.space_group_name_H-M   'P 1'
#
loop_
_entity.id
_entity.type
_entity.pdbx_description
1 polymer ?
#
loop_
_entity_poly.entity_id
_entity_poly.type
_entity_poly.pdbx_seq_one_letter_code
_entity_poly.pdbx_strand_id
1 'polypeptide(L)' 'TFLPDQDEAESNKALNVVTLGPRRILMPAGNPLARGFYESLGVEVVETPMTELRKAAGAVGCLTGVVARERA' A
#
# COMPACT_ATOMS: atom_id res chain seq x y z
N THR A 1 -14.29 12.80 -0.74
CA THR A 1 -13.81 11.45 -1.07
C THR A 1 -13.70 10.66 0.21
N PHE A 2 -14.21 9.44 0.28
CA PHE A 2 -14.03 8.61 1.47
C PHE A 2 -12.62 7.99 1.41
N LEU A 3 -11.74 8.45 2.29
CA LEU A 3 -10.45 7.82 2.57
C LEU A 3 -10.51 7.28 4.00
N PRO A 4 -9.91 6.10 4.28
CA PRO A 4 -9.84 5.58 5.64
C PRO A 4 -9.21 6.58 6.61
N ASP A 5 -8.18 7.29 6.14
CA ASP A 5 -7.55 8.42 6.80
C ASP A 5 -6.83 9.30 5.76
N GLN A 6 -6.90 10.62 5.91
CA GLN A 6 -6.32 11.57 4.96
C GLN A 6 -4.80 11.64 5.09
N ASP A 7 -4.28 11.68 6.31
CA ASP A 7 -2.85 11.85 6.57
C ASP A 7 -2.08 10.59 6.18
N GLU A 8 -2.63 9.41 6.47
CA GLU A 8 -2.06 8.14 6.01
C GLU A 8 -2.01 8.09 4.47
N ALA A 9 -3.08 8.52 3.79
CA ALA A 9 -3.14 8.53 2.34
C ALA A 9 -2.10 9.50 1.71
N GLU A 10 -2.02 10.73 2.20
CA GLU A 10 -1.21 11.78 1.60
C GLU A 10 0.25 11.78 2.09
N SER A 11 0.44 11.76 3.41
CA SER A 11 1.74 11.89 4.04
C SER A 11 2.48 10.56 4.07
N ASN A 12 1.79 9.47 4.43
CA ASN A 12 2.40 8.15 4.57
C ASN A 12 2.26 7.26 3.32
N LYS A 13 1.55 7.74 2.29
CA LYS A 13 1.36 7.06 1.00
C LYS A 13 0.60 5.72 1.13
N ALA A 14 -0.38 5.63 2.03
CA ALA A 14 -1.14 4.40 2.29
C ALA A 14 -1.83 3.80 1.06
N LEU A 15 -2.20 4.64 0.08
CA LEU A 15 -2.83 4.19 -1.18
C LEU A 15 -1.81 3.73 -2.22
N ASN A 16 -0.52 3.97 -2.00
CA ASN A 16 0.55 3.61 -2.93
C ASN A 16 0.95 2.16 -2.69
N VAL A 17 0.11 1.23 -3.14
CA VAL A 17 0.27 -0.21 -2.91
C VAL A 17 0.67 -0.94 -4.19
N VAL A 18 1.22 -2.15 -4.04
CA VAL A 18 1.38 -3.12 -5.14
C VAL A 18 0.48 -4.31 -4.87
N THR A 19 -0.46 -4.60 -5.76
CA THR A 19 -1.24 -5.84 -5.69
C THR A 19 -0.34 -7.02 -6.00
N LEU A 20 -0.19 -7.95 -5.05
CA LEU A 20 0.64 -9.15 -5.19
C LEU A 20 -0.15 -10.32 -5.78
N GLY A 21 -1.47 -10.32 -5.60
CA GLY A 21 -2.38 -11.33 -6.10
C GLY A 21 -3.82 -11.03 -5.67
N PRO A 22 -4.78 -11.94 -5.91
CA PRO A 22 -6.14 -11.78 -5.43
C PRO A 22 -6.16 -11.53 -3.92
N ARG A 23 -6.74 -10.39 -3.52
CA ARG A 23 -6.89 -9.98 -2.11
C ARG A 23 -5.58 -9.95 -1.32
N ARG A 24 -4.45 -9.61 -1.97
CA ARG A 24 -3.15 -9.50 -1.31
C ARG A 24 -2.37 -8.30 -1.84
N ILE A 25 -1.89 -7.45 -0.94
CA ILE A 25 -1.17 -6.20 -1.27
C ILE A 25 0.14 -6.07 -0.50
N LEU A 26 1.12 -5.40 -1.12
CA LEU A 26 2.28 -4.82 -0.46
C LEU A 26 1.99 -3.32 -0.22
N MET A 27 2.13 -2.86 1.02
CA MET A 27 1.81 -1.50 1.46
C MET A 27 2.99 -0.86 2.23
N PRO A 28 3.17 0.47 2.18
CA PRO A 28 4.09 1.17 3.07
C PRO A 28 3.68 0.96 4.54
N ALA A 29 4.64 0.59 5.38
CA ALA A 29 4.38 0.42 6.81
C ALA A 29 4.00 1.74 7.50
N GLY A 30 3.29 1.64 8.63
CA GLY A 30 2.93 2.80 9.47
C GLY A 30 1.60 3.46 9.10
N ASN A 31 0.68 2.69 8.50
CA ASN A 31 -0.68 3.12 8.14
C ASN A 31 -1.74 2.21 8.79
N PRO A 32 -1.88 2.22 10.14
CA PRO A 32 -2.77 1.31 10.84
C PRO A 32 -4.25 1.44 10.44
N LEU A 33 -4.75 2.63 10.10
CA LEU A 33 -6.16 2.82 9.74
C LEU A 33 -6.46 2.27 8.34
N ALA A 34 -5.61 2.58 7.36
CA ALA A 34 -5.70 2.01 6.02
C ALA A 34 -5.49 0.50 6.03
N ARG A 35 -4.51 0.00 6.81
CA ARG A 35 -4.28 -1.43 6.99
C ARG A 35 -5.54 -2.12 7.54
N GLY A 36 -6.07 -1.62 8.65
CA GLY A 36 -7.26 -2.18 9.28
C GLY A 36 -8.48 -2.15 8.36
N PHE A 37 -8.63 -1.09 7.56
CA PHE A 37 -9.67 -1.02 6.52
C PHE A 37 -9.52 -2.14 5.49
N TYR A 38 -8.33 -2.34 4.91
CA TYR A 38 -8.09 -3.43 3.94
C TYR A 38 -8.29 -4.82 4.56
N GLU A 39 -7.78 -5.04 5.78
CA GLU A 39 -7.94 -6.30 6.51
C GLU A 39 -9.42 -6.59 6.82
N SER A 40 -10.22 -5.57 7.17
CA SER A 40 -11.67 -5.71 7.38
C SER A 40 -12.43 -6.12 6.11
N LEU A 41 -11.86 -5.77 4.95
CA LEU A 41 -12.34 -6.20 3.63
C LEU A 41 -11.71 -7.52 3.21
N GLY A 42 -11.05 -8.28 4.09
CA GLY A 42 -10.45 -9.58 3.80
C GLY A 42 -9.30 -9.52 2.80
N VAL A 43 -8.53 -8.43 2.79
CA VAL A 43 -7.29 -8.29 2.03
C VAL A 43 -6.11 -8.57 2.96
N GLU A 44 -5.20 -9.46 2.57
CA GLU A 44 -3.93 -9.66 3.25
C GLU A 44 -3.00 -8.46 2.95
N VAL A 45 -2.49 -7.83 4.00
CA VAL A 45 -1.58 -6.68 3.91
C VAL A 45 -0.18 -7.10 4.34
N VAL A 46 0.76 -7.09 3.39
CA VAL A 46 2.19 -7.22 3.64
C VAL A 46 2.77 -5.81 3.74
N GLU A 47 3.46 -5.50 4.83
CA GLU A 47 4.04 -4.17 5.04
C GLU A 47 5.56 -4.17 4.83
N THR A 48 6.10 -3.06 4.33
CA THR A 48 7.55 -2.83 4.27
C THR A 48 7.89 -1.37 4.62
N PRO A 49 8.98 -1.10 5.36
CA PRO A 49 9.38 0.27 5.72
C PRO A 49 9.70 1.13 4.50
N MET A 50 9.14 2.35 4.44
CA MET A 50 9.34 3.30 3.32
C MET A 50 9.74 4.71 3.80
N THR A 51 10.13 4.86 5.07
CA THR A 51 10.34 6.16 5.73
C THR A 51 11.33 7.07 4.97
N GLU A 52 12.42 6.50 4.43
CA GLU A 52 13.42 7.26 3.68
C GLU A 52 12.98 7.55 2.24
N LEU A 53 12.41 6.56 1.55
CA LEU A 53 12.00 6.69 0.15
C LEU A 53 10.81 7.66 -0.01
N ARG A 54 9.96 7.74 1.01
CA ARG A 54 8.83 8.67 1.06
C ARG A 54 9.22 10.14 1.04
N LYS A 55 10.42 10.48 1.52
CA LYS A 55 10.96 11.85 1.45
C LYS A 55 11.13 12.31 -0.01
N ALA A 56 11.34 11.37 -0.93
CA ALA A 56 11.37 11.61 -2.37
C ALA A 56 9.99 11.50 -3.04
N ALA A 57 8.89 11.61 -2.27
CA ALA A 57 7.50 11.49 -2.71
C ALA A 57 7.13 10.13 -3.36
N GLY A 58 7.93 9.07 -3.15
CA GLY A 58 7.69 7.72 -3.65
C GLY A 58 7.39 6.69 -2.57
N ALA A 59 6.71 5.61 -2.94
CA ALA A 59 6.43 4.45 -2.09
C ALA A 59 6.39 3.17 -2.94
N VAL A 60 5.98 2.02 -2.37
CA VAL A 60 6.11 0.69 -3.00
C VAL A 60 5.56 0.63 -4.43
N GLY A 61 4.40 1.23 -4.69
CA GLY A 61 3.79 1.29 -6.03
C GLY A 61 4.61 2.10 -7.03
N CYS A 62 5.19 3.23 -6.61
CA CYS A 62 6.04 4.05 -7.48
C CYS A 62 7.38 3.38 -7.81
N LEU A 63 7.89 2.53 -6.92
CA LEU A 63 9.21 1.91 -7.02
C LEU A 63 9.19 0.55 -7.70
N THR A 64 8.01 0.07 -8.10
CA THR A 64 7.82 -1.27 -8.63
C THR A 64 7.34 -1.24 -10.07
N GLY A 65 8.15 -1.80 -10.98
CA GLY A 65 7.73 -2.14 -12.34
C GLY A 65 7.37 -3.61 -12.45
N VAL A 66 6.07 -3.94 -12.57
CA VAL A 66 5.62 -5.33 -12.70
C VAL A 66 5.90 -5.83 -14.11
N VAL A 67 6.79 -6.81 -14.25
CA VAL A 67 7.19 -7.39 -15.55
C VAL A 67 6.16 -8.41 -16.06
N ALA A 68 5.62 -9.25 -15.17
CA ALA A 68 4.64 -10.27 -15.51
C ALA A 68 3.72 -10.58 -14.32
N ARG A 69 2.55 -11.15 -14.63
CA ARG A 69 1.63 -11.76 -13.67
C ARG A 69 1.15 -13.08 -14.27
N GLU A 70 1.00 -14.10 -13.44
CA GLU A 70 0.31 -15.33 -13.85
C GLU A 70 -1.14 -14.98 -14.19
N ARG A 71 -1.64 -15.52 -15.30
CA ARG A 71 -3.07 -15.42 -15.65
C ARG A 71 -3.80 -16.51 -14.89
N ALA A 72 -4.96 -16.15 -14.33
CA ALA A 72 -5.89 -17.10 -13.73
C ALA A 72 -6.52 -18.02 -14.80
#